data_AF-A0A401Q4Q4-F1
#
_entry.id   AF-A0A401Q4Q4-F1
#
_cell.length_a   1.000
_cell.length_b   1.000
_cell.length_c   1.000
_cell.angle_alpha   90.00
_cell.angle_beta   90.00
_cell.angle_gamma   90.00
#
_symmetry.space_group_name_H-M   'P 1'
#
loop_
_entity.id
_entity.type
_entity.pdbx_description
1 polymer ?
#
loop_
_entity_poly.entity_id
_entity_poly.type
_entity_poly.pdbx_seq_one_letter_code
_entity_poly.pdbx_strand_id
1 'polypeptide(L)'
;MFMLPAGSIETLPSEERPESYEESAVCSVDDVLNFTFKVCDTEGTGEVPASVIVRYLQEMTGQSYKYGRLHVLHNMLDSNGRDVAIDRECFYSTMKRWISTCSQEGIPDEKARVDMRDHPYIKSMDSEETSLVVPGALEEEIGNTKIETNELISDVADLKYANQKLREQNASLQKAMELSDETNLQLTKELSKLKDQLTSSQRTLRSVKTMMEDLDEARSTGRDAQEKVCQLQTHCKELKKENEALVTQLWAVFEK
;
A
#
# COMPACT_ATOMS: atom_id res chain seq x y z
N MET A 1 -19.95 46.48 -47.41
CA MET A 1 -21.14 47.03 -46.71
C MET A 1 -21.52 45.96 -45.69
N PHE A 2 -21.18 46.02 -44.41
CA PHE A 2 -21.38 47.07 -43.40
C PHE A 2 -20.17 47.19 -42.41
N MET A 3 -19.75 48.45 -42.14
CA MET A 3 -19.41 49.16 -40.87
C MET A 3 -19.48 48.33 -39.55
N LEU A 4 -18.66 48.43 -38.46
CA LEU A 4 -17.82 49.45 -37.76
C LEU A 4 -16.93 48.70 -36.67
N PRO A 5 -16.44 49.30 -35.55
CA PRO A 5 -15.14 49.95 -35.31
C PRO A 5 -14.26 49.27 -34.21
N ALA A 6 -13.15 49.91 -33.84
CA ALA A 6 -12.22 49.52 -32.75
C ALA A 6 -12.77 49.70 -31.31
N GLY A 7 -12.21 48.95 -30.36
CA GLY A 7 -12.46 48.99 -28.89
C GLY A 7 -12.92 47.60 -28.40
N SER A 8 -12.36 46.97 -27.37
CA SER A 8 -11.84 47.48 -26.10
C SER A 8 -10.84 46.50 -25.47
N ILE A 9 -9.91 47.04 -24.68
CA ILE A 9 -9.12 46.31 -23.70
C ILE A 9 -10.08 45.87 -22.59
N GLU A 10 -10.29 44.57 -22.44
CA GLU A 10 -10.79 43.98 -21.20
C GLU A 10 -9.71 43.08 -20.62
N THR A 11 -9.25 43.55 -19.47
CA THR A 11 -8.26 42.97 -18.57
C THR A 11 -8.75 41.61 -18.09
N LEU A 12 -8.02 40.55 -18.43
CA LEU A 12 -8.25 39.22 -17.85
C LEU A 12 -7.87 39.24 -16.35
N PRO A 13 -8.65 38.55 -15.49
CA PRO A 13 -8.33 38.45 -14.07
C PRO A 13 -7.09 37.58 -13.88
N SER A 14 -6.22 38.01 -12.96
CA SER A 14 -5.12 37.21 -12.44
C SER A 14 -5.68 35.94 -11.79
N GLU A 15 -5.50 34.80 -12.45
CA GLU A 15 -5.81 33.50 -11.85
C GLU A 15 -4.50 32.88 -11.38
N GLU A 16 -4.38 32.83 -10.06
CA GLU A 16 -3.29 32.26 -9.30
C GLU A 16 -3.09 30.81 -9.73
N ARG A 17 -1.85 30.48 -10.12
CA ARG A 17 -1.38 29.12 -10.33
C ARG A 17 -1.56 28.34 -9.01
N PRO A 18 -2.32 27.23 -8.97
CA PRO A 18 -2.16 26.28 -7.89
C PRO A 18 -0.89 25.48 -8.22
N GLU A 19 0.20 25.83 -7.53
CA GLU A 19 1.22 24.84 -7.25
C GLU A 19 0.59 23.75 -6.40
N SER A 20 0.39 22.56 -6.98
CA SER A 20 0.22 21.36 -6.18
C SER A 20 0.79 20.13 -6.88
N TYR A 21 2.05 19.85 -6.55
CA TYR A 21 2.54 18.53 -6.15
C TYR A 21 1.54 17.39 -6.45
N GLU A 22 1.84 16.57 -7.46
CA GLU A 22 1.30 15.21 -7.55
C GLU A 22 1.87 14.42 -6.37
N GLU A 23 1.22 14.63 -5.23
CA GLU A 23 1.23 13.75 -4.08
C GLU A 23 0.84 12.38 -4.61
N SER A 24 1.75 11.41 -4.47
CA SER A 24 1.46 9.98 -4.56
C SER A 24 0.02 9.78 -4.12
N ALA A 25 -0.88 9.33 -5.00
CA ALA A 25 -2.29 9.17 -4.68
C ALA A 25 -2.43 8.15 -3.54
N VAL A 26 -2.29 8.63 -2.31
CA VAL A 26 -2.55 7.90 -1.09
C VAL A 26 -4.06 7.77 -1.10
N CYS A 27 -4.53 6.54 -1.31
CA CYS A 27 -5.95 6.23 -1.22
C CYS A 27 -6.43 6.70 0.17
N SER A 28 -7.32 7.70 0.20
CA SER A 28 -7.82 8.21 1.47
C SER A 28 -8.64 7.11 2.16
N VAL A 29 -8.81 7.20 3.48
CA VAL A 29 -9.70 6.26 4.20
C VAL A 29 -11.10 6.27 3.60
N ASP A 30 -11.60 7.43 3.19
CA ASP A 30 -12.90 7.58 2.53
C ASP A 30 -12.96 6.87 1.16
N ASP A 31 -11.86 6.86 0.40
CA ASP A 31 -11.77 6.15 -0.88
C ASP A 31 -11.74 4.63 -0.68
N VAL A 32 -10.99 4.14 0.31
CA VAL A 32 -10.95 2.72 0.65
C VAL A 32 -12.33 2.23 1.11
N LEU A 33 -13.02 3.01 1.94
CA LEU A 33 -14.39 2.68 2.35
C LEU A 33 -15.36 2.69 1.16
N ASN A 34 -15.22 3.66 0.26
CA ASN A 34 -16.03 3.74 -0.96
C ASN A 34 -15.86 2.49 -1.82
N PHE A 35 -14.60 2.12 -2.05
CA PHE A 35 -14.27 0.98 -2.86
C PHE A 35 -14.75 -0.32 -2.23
N THR A 36 -14.52 -0.49 -0.92
CA THR A 36 -14.99 -1.64 -0.15
C THR A 36 -16.50 -1.82 -0.29
N PHE A 37 -17.28 -0.75 -0.09
CA PHE A 37 -18.73 -0.81 -0.22
C PHE A 37 -19.16 -1.17 -1.64
N LYS A 38 -18.58 -0.53 -2.67
CA LYS A 38 -18.88 -0.82 -4.08
C LYS A 38 -18.56 -2.24 -4.49
N VAL A 39 -17.48 -2.82 -3.96
CA VAL A 39 -17.12 -4.22 -4.24
C VAL A 39 -18.08 -5.19 -3.55
N CYS A 40 -18.59 -4.82 -2.38
CA CYS A 40 -19.57 -5.64 -1.67
C CYS A 40 -21.00 -5.49 -2.22
N ASP A 41 -21.34 -4.35 -2.82
CA ASP A 41 -22.62 -4.11 -3.52
C ASP A 41 -22.60 -4.73 -4.92
N THR A 42 -22.57 -6.06 -4.98
CA THR A 42 -22.52 -6.80 -6.25
C THR A 42 -23.79 -6.65 -7.08
N GLU A 43 -24.90 -6.29 -6.44
CA GLU A 43 -26.22 -6.15 -7.08
C GLU A 43 -26.54 -4.69 -7.47
N GLY A 44 -25.73 -3.73 -7.01
CA GLY A 44 -25.90 -2.30 -7.30
C GLY A 44 -27.15 -1.69 -6.66
N THR A 45 -27.63 -2.27 -5.57
CA THR A 45 -28.87 -1.87 -4.89
C THR A 45 -28.65 -0.71 -3.92
N GLY A 46 -27.40 -0.43 -3.57
CA GLY A 46 -27.04 0.56 -2.55
C GLY A 46 -27.19 0.06 -1.11
N GLU A 47 -27.52 -1.23 -0.93
CA GLU A 47 -27.67 -1.89 0.37
C GLU A 47 -26.89 -3.21 0.36
N VAL A 48 -26.10 -3.46 1.42
CA VAL A 48 -25.23 -4.63 1.48
C VAL A 48 -25.40 -5.35 2.82
N PRO A 49 -25.64 -6.68 2.84
CA PRO A 49 -25.68 -7.45 4.08
C PRO A 49 -24.36 -7.37 4.86
N ALA A 50 -24.44 -7.31 6.18
CA ALA A 50 -23.27 -7.21 7.05
C ALA A 50 -22.29 -8.40 6.85
N SER A 51 -22.82 -9.60 6.62
CA SER A 51 -22.06 -10.82 6.38
C SER A 51 -21.19 -10.74 5.12
N VAL A 52 -21.67 -10.08 4.06
CA VAL A 52 -20.93 -9.91 2.81
C VAL A 52 -19.72 -9.00 3.03
N ILE A 53 -19.93 -7.87 3.73
CA ILE A 53 -18.88 -6.91 4.07
C ILE A 53 -17.81 -7.58 4.94
N VAL A 54 -18.23 -8.28 6.00
CA VAL A 54 -17.31 -8.92 6.94
C VAL A 54 -16.53 -10.06 6.28
N ARG A 55 -17.17 -10.85 5.40
CA ARG A 55 -16.49 -11.88 4.61
C ARG A 55 -15.44 -11.27 3.69
N TYR A 56 -15.77 -10.20 2.97
CA TYR A 56 -14.81 -9.51 2.11
C TYR A 56 -13.61 -8.99 2.90
N LEU A 57 -13.86 -8.35 4.05
CA LEU A 57 -12.80 -7.85 4.92
C LEU A 57 -11.95 -8.99 5.49
N GLN A 58 -12.53 -10.14 5.83
CA GLN A 58 -11.79 -11.33 6.24
C GLN A 58 -10.87 -11.85 5.12
N GLU A 59 -11.34 -11.92 3.89
CA GLU A 59 -10.55 -12.35 2.73
C GLU A 59 -9.39 -11.39 2.45
N MET A 60 -9.61 -10.08 2.59
CA MET A 60 -8.60 -9.05 2.30
C MET A 60 -7.59 -8.84 3.45
N THR A 61 -8.00 -9.05 4.71
CA THR A 61 -7.15 -8.75 5.89
C THR A 61 -6.62 -10.00 6.60
N GLY A 62 -7.14 -11.19 6.27
CA GLY A 62 -6.81 -12.44 6.95
C GLY A 62 -7.32 -12.53 8.40
N GLN A 63 -8.09 -11.55 8.89
CA GLN A 63 -8.61 -11.56 10.25
C GLN A 63 -9.85 -12.45 10.39
N SER A 64 -9.96 -13.14 11.52
CA SER A 64 -11.12 -13.98 11.82
C SER A 64 -12.33 -13.12 12.22
N TYR A 65 -13.50 -13.37 11.62
CA TYR A 65 -14.75 -12.75 12.06
C TYR A 65 -15.29 -13.32 13.39
N LYS A 66 -14.72 -14.45 13.87
CA LYS A 66 -15.18 -15.13 15.10
C LYS A 66 -14.64 -14.49 16.38
N TYR A 67 -13.46 -13.88 16.31
CA TYR A 67 -12.76 -13.31 17.48
C TYR A 67 -11.95 -12.08 17.06
N GLY A 68 -11.69 -11.16 17.99
CA GLY A 68 -10.81 -10.00 17.74
C GLY A 68 -11.51 -8.81 17.07
N ARG A 69 -10.74 -7.95 16.40
CA ARG A 69 -11.20 -6.63 15.91
C ARG A 69 -12.29 -6.71 14.84
N LEU A 70 -12.21 -7.69 13.95
CA LEU A 70 -13.23 -7.90 12.92
C LEU A 70 -14.57 -8.41 13.51
N HIS A 71 -14.52 -9.17 14.60
CA HIS A 71 -15.73 -9.58 15.33
C HIS A 71 -16.45 -8.38 15.96
N VAL A 72 -15.69 -7.43 16.52
CA VAL A 72 -16.26 -6.19 17.06
C VAL A 72 -16.94 -5.39 15.95
N LEU A 73 -16.31 -5.26 14.78
CA LEU A 73 -16.93 -4.61 13.62
C LEU A 73 -18.21 -5.30 13.17
N HIS A 74 -18.21 -6.63 13.11
CA HIS A 74 -19.41 -7.41 12.76
C HIS A 74 -20.58 -7.08 13.70
N ASN A 75 -20.35 -7.04 15.01
CA ASN A 75 -21.39 -6.70 15.99
C ASN A 75 -21.83 -5.22 15.92
N MET A 76 -20.95 -4.32 15.45
CA MET A 76 -21.30 -2.92 15.22
C MET A 76 -22.15 -2.71 13.96
N LEU A 77 -21.92 -3.52 12.92
CA LEU A 77 -22.69 -3.51 11.68
C LEU A 77 -24.05 -4.21 11.87
N ASP A 78 -24.08 -5.35 12.56
CA ASP A 78 -25.28 -6.13 12.81
C ASP A 78 -25.40 -6.49 14.30
N SER A 79 -25.90 -5.53 15.07
CA SER A 79 -26.13 -5.67 16.51
C SER A 79 -27.15 -6.75 16.87
N ASN A 80 -28.01 -7.16 15.94
CA ASN A 80 -29.08 -8.14 16.19
C ASN A 80 -28.77 -9.53 15.61
N GLY A 81 -27.65 -9.70 14.89
CA GLY A 81 -27.30 -10.96 14.22
C GLY A 81 -28.31 -11.38 13.15
N ARG A 82 -29.04 -10.42 12.56
CA ARG A 82 -30.12 -10.67 11.58
C ARG A 82 -29.67 -10.50 10.12
N ASP A 83 -28.42 -10.14 9.91
CA ASP A 83 -27.80 -9.86 8.62
C ASP A 83 -28.61 -8.86 7.77
N VAL A 84 -29.07 -7.79 8.42
CA VAL A 84 -29.87 -6.75 7.77
C VAL A 84 -28.98 -6.02 6.75
N ALA A 85 -29.53 -5.74 5.56
CA ALA A 85 -28.84 -4.96 4.56
C ALA A 85 -28.61 -3.54 5.06
N ILE A 86 -27.36 -3.07 4.93
CA ILE A 86 -26.90 -1.80 5.45
C ILE A 86 -26.68 -0.87 4.27
N ASP A 87 -27.27 0.33 4.34
CA ASP A 87 -27.03 1.36 3.34
C ASP A 87 -25.61 1.93 3.42
N ARG A 88 -25.24 2.71 2.41
CA ARG A 88 -23.93 3.34 2.33
C ARG A 88 -23.63 4.25 3.53
N GLU A 89 -24.59 5.04 4.00
CA GLU A 89 -24.36 6.01 5.08
C GLU A 89 -24.07 5.32 6.41
N CYS A 90 -24.84 4.27 6.72
CA CYS A 90 -24.70 3.47 7.92
C CYS A 90 -23.39 2.68 7.92
N PHE A 91 -22.98 2.12 6.77
CA PHE A 91 -21.66 1.51 6.61
C PHE A 91 -20.54 2.50 6.91
N TYR A 92 -20.56 3.67 6.27
CA TYR A 92 -19.52 4.69 6.44
C TYR A 92 -19.41 5.18 7.89
N SER A 93 -20.55 5.49 8.50
CA SER A 93 -20.61 5.96 9.89
C SER A 93 -20.09 4.90 10.86
N THR A 94 -20.44 3.64 10.64
CA THR A 94 -20.00 2.53 11.47
C THR A 94 -18.51 2.24 11.31
N MET A 95 -18.00 2.23 10.08
CA MET A 95 -16.58 2.01 9.80
C MET A 95 -15.70 3.12 10.36
N LYS A 96 -16.06 4.39 10.20
CA LYS A 96 -15.31 5.52 10.78
C LYS A 96 -15.25 5.46 12.29
N ARG A 97 -16.38 5.13 12.92
CA ARG A 97 -16.44 4.91 14.37
C ARG A 97 -15.55 3.75 14.80
N TRP A 98 -15.59 2.62 14.10
CA TRP A 98 -14.74 1.47 14.39
C TRP A 98 -13.24 1.76 14.22
N ILE A 99 -12.85 2.47 13.15
CA ILE A 99 -11.47 2.93 12.94
C ILE A 99 -11.01 3.84 14.07
N SER A 100 -11.90 4.72 14.54
CA SER A 100 -11.63 5.59 15.69
C SER A 100 -11.42 4.78 16.97
N THR A 101 -12.24 3.76 17.22
CA THR A 101 -12.07 2.83 18.35
C THR A 101 -10.73 2.09 18.26
N CYS A 102 -10.38 1.57 17.07
CA CYS A 102 -9.09 0.93 16.83
C CYS A 102 -7.88 1.86 17.07
N SER A 103 -8.06 3.17 16.94
CA SER A 103 -7.00 4.16 17.15
C SER A 103 -6.85 4.58 18.61
N GLN A 104 -7.91 4.42 19.41
CA GLN A 104 -7.95 4.79 20.83
C GLN A 104 -7.55 3.63 21.74
N GLU A 105 -7.82 2.38 21.34
CA GLU A 105 -7.27 1.18 21.95
C GLU A 105 -5.78 1.03 21.58
N GLY A 106 -4.95 1.95 22.07
CA GLY A 106 -3.52 1.84 21.92
C GLY A 106 -2.97 0.59 22.65
N ILE A 107 -2.07 -0.12 21.96
CA ILE A 107 -1.02 -1.04 22.48
C ILE A 107 -1.44 -2.53 22.62
N PRO A 108 -0.55 -3.54 22.42
CA PRO A 108 0.73 -3.60 21.71
C PRO A 108 0.66 -4.51 20.46
N ASP A 109 1.58 -4.29 19.52
CA ASP A 109 1.99 -5.30 18.54
C ASP A 109 2.28 -6.63 19.26
N GLU A 110 1.90 -7.73 18.65
CA GLU A 110 1.97 -9.11 19.15
C GLU A 110 3.42 -9.63 19.19
N LYS A 111 4.32 -8.83 19.78
CA LYS A 111 5.76 -9.07 19.96
C LYS A 111 6.23 -8.94 21.41
N ALA A 112 5.33 -8.70 22.36
CA ALA A 112 5.65 -8.86 23.78
C ALA A 112 5.36 -10.31 24.21
N ARG A 113 6.18 -11.25 23.71
CA ARG A 113 6.39 -12.52 24.41
C ARG A 113 6.95 -12.17 25.78
N VAL A 114 6.14 -12.32 26.82
CA VAL A 114 6.58 -12.26 28.21
C VAL A 114 7.75 -13.21 28.37
N ASP A 115 8.93 -12.65 28.63
CA ASP A 115 10.13 -13.39 29.01
C ASP A 115 9.85 -14.03 30.38
N MET A 116 9.38 -15.28 30.36
CA MET A 116 9.17 -16.08 31.56
C MET A 116 10.47 -16.81 31.95
N ARG A 117 11.58 -16.08 31.93
CA ARG A 117 12.84 -16.48 32.58
C ARG A 117 13.07 -15.55 33.74
N ASP A 118 12.48 -15.91 34.88
CA ASP A 118 13.05 -15.73 36.21
C ASP A 118 12.03 -16.18 37.27
N HIS A 119 11.98 -17.49 37.50
CA HIS A 119 11.46 -18.03 38.75
C HIS A 119 12.48 -19.00 39.36
N PRO A 120 13.27 -18.53 40.35
CA PRO A 120 14.24 -19.36 41.04
C PRO A 120 13.61 -19.93 42.31
N TYR A 121 12.83 -21.01 42.22
CA TYR A 121 12.57 -21.84 43.39
C TYR A 121 12.03 -23.23 43.05
N ILE A 122 12.91 -24.16 42.69
CA ILE A 122 12.74 -25.56 43.11
C ILE A 122 14.08 -25.98 43.71
N LYS A 123 14.18 -25.84 45.03
CA LYS A 123 15.26 -26.39 45.83
C LYS A 123 15.17 -27.90 45.74
N SER A 124 16.20 -28.52 45.15
CA SER A 124 16.51 -29.94 45.23
C SER A 124 16.48 -30.37 46.70
N MET A 125 15.52 -31.22 47.08
CA MET A 125 15.61 -32.00 48.32
C MET A 125 16.32 -33.31 47.96
N ASP A 126 17.64 -33.31 48.19
CA ASP A 126 18.28 -34.53 48.68
C ASP A 126 17.62 -34.84 50.03
N SER A 127 17.04 -36.03 50.16
CA SER A 127 16.62 -36.56 51.45
C SER A 127 17.19 -37.95 51.60
N GLU A 128 18.34 -37.94 52.26
CA GLU A 128 18.88 -38.93 53.20
C GLU A 128 18.00 -40.17 53.40
N GLU A 129 18.51 -41.30 52.90
CA GLU A 129 18.09 -42.63 53.29
C GLU A 129 18.26 -42.81 54.81
N THR A 130 17.14 -42.98 55.51
CA THR A 130 17.13 -43.54 56.87
C THR A 130 16.20 -44.75 56.92
N SER A 131 16.85 -45.92 56.91
CA SER A 131 16.55 -47.16 57.64
C SER A 131 15.11 -47.42 58.11
N LEU A 132 14.56 -48.58 57.75
CA LEU A 132 14.32 -49.68 58.71
C LEU A 132 13.69 -50.89 57.98
N VAL A 133 14.37 -52.03 58.07
CA VAL A 133 13.88 -53.34 57.64
C VAL A 133 12.87 -53.86 58.68
N VAL A 134 11.67 -54.25 58.23
CA VAL A 134 10.78 -55.17 58.95
C VAL A 134 10.50 -56.36 58.01
N PRO A 135 10.99 -57.57 58.29
CA PRO A 135 10.78 -58.71 57.41
C PRO A 135 9.52 -59.47 57.83
N GLY A 136 8.53 -59.53 56.94
CA GLY A 136 7.43 -60.50 57.02
C GLY A 136 6.05 -59.95 56.70
N ALA A 137 5.82 -59.49 55.46
CA ALA A 137 4.51 -59.40 54.78
C ALA A 137 4.56 -58.71 53.38
N LEU A 138 5.74 -58.42 52.80
CA LEU A 138 5.90 -57.42 51.72
C LEU A 138 6.18 -57.97 50.31
N GLU A 139 6.09 -59.28 50.07
CA GLU A 139 6.51 -59.84 48.78
C GLU A 139 5.56 -59.51 47.62
N GLU A 140 4.27 -59.30 47.89
CA GLU A 140 3.27 -58.96 46.87
C GLU A 140 3.22 -57.45 46.54
N GLU A 141 3.57 -56.59 47.50
CA GLU A 141 3.56 -55.13 47.35
C GLU A 141 4.85 -54.59 46.68
N ILE A 142 5.98 -55.28 46.87
CA ILE A 142 7.26 -54.96 46.19
C ILE A 142 7.19 -55.29 44.69
N GLY A 143 6.42 -56.31 44.30
CA GLY A 143 6.20 -56.64 42.88
C GLY A 143 5.43 -55.55 42.14
N ASN A 144 4.32 -55.08 42.72
CA ASN A 144 3.49 -54.03 42.13
C ASN A 144 4.23 -52.68 42.06
N THR A 145 4.88 -52.27 43.14
CA THR A 145 5.68 -51.02 43.17
C THR A 145 6.87 -51.08 42.20
N LYS A 146 7.52 -52.24 42.02
CA LYS A 146 8.59 -52.40 41.04
C LYS A 146 8.09 -52.35 39.59
N ILE A 147 6.92 -52.92 39.31
CA ILE A 147 6.29 -52.83 37.98
C ILE A 147 5.91 -51.37 37.67
N GLU A 148 5.26 -50.68 38.61
CA GLU A 148 4.92 -49.25 38.49
C GLU A 148 6.16 -48.37 38.28
N THR A 149 7.27 -48.65 38.98
CA THR A 149 8.53 -47.91 38.74
C THR A 149 9.13 -48.17 37.36
N ASN A 150 9.01 -49.39 36.81
CA ASN A 150 9.50 -49.70 35.47
C ASN A 150 8.65 -49.05 34.37
N GLU A 151 7.33 -48.99 34.55
CA GLU A 151 6.41 -48.26 33.66
C GLU A 151 6.74 -46.77 33.66
N LEU A 152 6.93 -46.16 34.84
CA LEU A 152 7.34 -44.75 34.95
C LEU A 152 8.71 -44.50 34.30
N ILE A 153 9.66 -45.42 34.43
CA ILE A 153 10.97 -45.32 33.74
C ILE A 153 10.80 -45.34 32.22
N SER A 154 9.91 -46.19 31.70
CA SER A 154 9.57 -46.24 30.27
C SER A 154 8.94 -44.93 29.81
N ASP A 155 7.95 -44.41 30.53
CA ASP A 155 7.30 -43.13 30.22
C ASP A 155 8.31 -41.97 30.24
N VAL A 156 9.24 -41.97 31.21
CA VAL A 156 10.31 -40.98 31.28
C VAL A 156 11.25 -41.08 30.07
N ALA A 157 11.53 -42.29 29.58
CA ALA A 157 12.36 -42.49 28.39
C ALA A 157 11.67 -41.97 27.12
N ASP A 158 10.38 -42.26 26.96
CA ASP A 158 9.57 -41.79 25.83
C ASP A 158 9.42 -40.26 25.84
N LEU A 159 9.16 -39.67 27.01
CA LEU A 159 9.12 -38.22 27.18
C LEU A 159 10.46 -37.56 26.85
N LYS A 160 11.58 -38.15 27.28
CA LYS A 160 12.93 -37.65 26.93
C LYS A 160 13.16 -37.71 25.41
N TYR A 161 12.78 -38.79 24.76
CA TYR A 161 12.89 -38.94 23.31
C TYR A 161 12.01 -37.91 22.57
N ALA A 162 10.74 -37.79 22.97
CA ALA A 162 9.82 -36.80 22.39
C ALA A 162 10.35 -35.38 22.56
N ASN A 163 10.88 -35.04 23.74
CA ASN A 163 11.47 -33.72 23.99
C ASN A 163 12.70 -33.46 23.11
N GLN A 164 13.58 -34.45 22.95
CA GLN A 164 14.73 -34.35 22.05
C GLN A 164 14.30 -34.12 20.60
N LYS A 165 13.31 -34.87 20.11
CA LYS A 165 12.76 -34.71 18.76
C LYS A 165 12.12 -33.32 18.55
N LEU A 166 11.40 -32.81 19.55
CA LEU A 166 10.85 -31.46 19.51
C LEU A 166 11.94 -30.39 19.46
N ARG A 167 13.05 -30.57 20.19
CA ARG A 167 14.21 -29.65 20.11
C ARG A 167 14.83 -29.63 18.72
N GLU A 168 15.00 -30.80 18.10
CA GLU A 168 15.53 -30.91 16.74
C GLU A 168 14.62 -30.25 15.70
N GLN A 169 13.30 -30.49 15.80
CA GLN A 169 12.32 -29.84 14.95
C GLN A 169 12.31 -28.32 15.14
N ASN A 170 12.35 -27.83 16.39
CA ASN A 170 12.45 -26.41 16.67
C ASN A 170 13.72 -25.79 16.09
N ALA A 171 14.87 -26.45 16.20
CA ALA A 171 16.12 -25.99 15.59
C ALA A 171 16.03 -25.97 14.06
N SER A 172 15.38 -26.95 13.44
CA SER A 172 15.15 -26.98 12.00
C SER A 172 14.22 -25.85 11.54
N LEU A 173 13.12 -25.62 12.26
CA LEU A 173 12.17 -24.55 11.97
C LEU A 173 12.83 -23.17 12.12
N GLN A 174 13.65 -22.99 13.14
CA GLN A 174 14.40 -21.76 13.34
C GLN A 174 15.31 -21.44 12.15
N LYS A 175 16.07 -22.43 11.65
CA LYS A 175 16.92 -22.25 10.45
C LYS A 175 16.09 -21.93 9.20
N ALA A 176 14.95 -22.58 9.02
CA ALA A 176 14.06 -22.29 7.89
C ALA A 176 13.48 -20.87 7.96
N MET A 177 13.13 -20.41 9.17
CA MET A 177 12.67 -19.05 9.42
C MET A 177 13.78 -18.03 9.12
N GLU A 178 15.00 -18.24 9.61
CA GLU A 178 16.15 -17.37 9.33
C GLU A 178 16.45 -17.27 7.83
N LEU A 179 16.41 -18.39 7.10
CA LEU A 179 16.57 -18.38 5.65
C LEU A 179 15.45 -17.61 4.95
N SER A 180 14.20 -17.81 5.38
CA SER A 180 13.05 -17.09 4.84
C SER A 180 13.18 -15.59 5.08
N ASP A 181 13.59 -15.16 6.27
CA ASP A 181 13.80 -13.75 6.62
C ASP A 181 14.89 -13.11 5.74
N GLU A 182 16.01 -13.81 5.49
CA GLU A 182 17.06 -13.33 4.58
C GLU A 182 16.53 -13.17 3.14
N THR A 183 15.77 -14.15 2.64
CA THR A 183 15.18 -14.05 1.29
C THR A 183 14.18 -12.89 1.18
N ASN A 184 13.37 -12.66 2.23
CA ASN A 184 12.42 -11.55 2.27
C ASN A 184 13.15 -10.20 2.29
N LEU A 185 14.23 -10.09 3.07
CA LEU A 185 15.09 -8.91 3.09
C LEU A 185 15.69 -8.64 1.70
N GLN A 186 16.15 -9.68 0.99
CA GLN A 186 16.68 -9.55 -0.36
C GLN A 186 15.61 -9.10 -1.37
N LEU A 187 14.41 -9.70 -1.32
CA LEU A 187 13.28 -9.31 -2.18
C LEU A 187 12.87 -7.86 -1.93
N THR A 188 12.85 -7.43 -0.67
CA THR A 188 12.53 -6.04 -0.31
C THR A 188 13.54 -5.06 -0.89
N LYS A 189 14.84 -5.39 -0.88
CA LYS A 189 15.90 -4.57 -1.49
C LYS A 189 15.71 -4.46 -3.00
N GLU A 190 15.46 -5.57 -3.70
CA GLU A 190 15.23 -5.55 -5.15
C GLU A 190 13.94 -4.79 -5.52
N LEU A 191 12.87 -4.93 -4.73
CA LEU A 191 11.64 -4.14 -4.90
C LEU A 191 11.91 -2.64 -4.79
N SER A 192 12.67 -2.20 -3.79
CA SER A 192 13.05 -0.79 -3.65
C SER A 192 13.84 -0.29 -4.87
N LYS A 193 14.83 -1.07 -5.31
CA LYS A 193 15.66 -0.73 -6.48
C LYS A 193 14.84 -0.63 -7.76
N LEU A 194 13.93 -1.57 -7.99
CA LEU A 194 13.03 -1.54 -9.15
C LEU A 194 12.08 -0.34 -9.11
N LYS A 195 11.56 0.01 -7.92
CA LYS A 195 10.73 1.20 -7.73
C LYS A 195 11.52 2.49 -8.05
N ASP A 196 12.77 2.58 -7.60
CA ASP A 196 13.65 3.72 -7.92
C ASP A 196 13.94 3.81 -9.42
N GLN A 197 14.21 2.68 -10.07
CA GLN A 197 14.40 2.62 -11.53
C GLN A 197 13.13 3.05 -12.29
N LEU A 198 11.96 2.59 -11.86
CA LEU A 198 10.68 2.98 -12.47
C LEU A 198 10.44 4.48 -12.34
N THR A 199 10.61 5.05 -11.15
CA THR A 199 10.41 6.49 -10.93
C THR A 199 11.40 7.33 -11.73
N SER A 200 12.65 6.87 -11.88
CA SER A 200 13.66 7.53 -12.70
C SER A 200 13.30 7.49 -14.19
N SER A 201 12.87 6.32 -14.69
CA SER A 201 12.39 6.16 -16.06
C SER A 201 11.19 7.07 -16.36
N GLN A 202 10.21 7.12 -15.45
CA GLN A 202 9.05 8.00 -15.56
C GLN A 202 9.43 9.49 -15.58
N ARG A 203 10.43 9.91 -14.78
CA ARG A 203 10.95 11.28 -14.81
C ARG A 203 11.59 11.61 -16.16
N THR A 204 12.42 10.72 -16.69
CA THR A 204 13.03 10.90 -18.01
C THR A 204 11.97 10.96 -19.11
N LEU A 205 10.96 10.09 -19.07
CA LEU A 205 9.85 10.10 -20.02
C LEU A 205 9.10 11.45 -20.03
N ARG A 206 8.77 11.99 -18.84
CA ARG A 206 8.11 13.31 -18.72
C ARG A 206 8.98 14.44 -19.28
N SER A 207 10.29 14.39 -19.01
CA SER A 207 11.25 15.35 -19.58
C SER A 207 11.26 15.30 -21.11
N VAL A 208 11.35 14.10 -21.70
CA VAL A 208 11.29 13.92 -23.16
C VAL A 208 9.98 14.43 -23.75
N LYS A 209 8.84 14.17 -23.08
CA LYS A 209 7.53 14.68 -23.53
C LYS A 209 7.52 16.22 -23.58
N THR A 210 8.02 16.87 -22.53
CA THR A 210 8.12 18.33 -22.48
C THR A 210 9.02 18.87 -23.60
N MET A 211 10.19 18.25 -23.81
CA MET A 211 11.09 18.63 -24.91
C MET A 211 10.46 18.46 -26.30
N MET A 212 9.58 17.47 -26.47
CA MET A 212 8.85 17.27 -27.73
C MET A 212 7.84 18.40 -27.97
N GLU A 213 7.13 18.83 -26.92
CA GLU A 213 6.21 19.97 -26.96
C GLU A 213 6.96 21.27 -27.31
N ASP A 214 8.10 21.53 -26.67
CA ASP A 214 8.98 22.68 -26.97
C ASP A 214 9.49 22.65 -28.43
N LEU A 215 9.83 21.47 -28.94
CA LEU A 215 10.28 21.29 -30.33
C LEU A 215 9.15 21.61 -31.32
N ASP A 216 7.92 21.21 -31.03
CA ASP A 216 6.76 21.51 -31.86
C ASP A 216 6.43 23.00 -31.87
N GLU A 217 6.54 23.67 -30.72
CA GLU A 217 6.40 25.12 -30.62
C GLU A 217 7.49 25.85 -31.41
N ALA A 218 8.76 25.47 -31.25
CA ALA A 218 9.88 26.00 -32.02
C ALA A 218 9.70 25.80 -33.54
N ARG A 219 9.17 24.65 -33.95
CA ARG A 219 8.84 24.37 -35.36
C ARG A 219 7.72 25.27 -35.87
N SER A 220 6.69 25.53 -35.07
CA SER A 220 5.59 26.42 -35.47
C SER A 220 6.07 27.85 -35.64
N THR A 221 6.78 28.38 -34.64
CA THR A 221 7.35 29.73 -34.70
C THR A 221 8.34 29.88 -35.86
N GLY A 222 9.12 28.83 -36.16
CA GLY A 222 9.99 28.77 -37.34
C GLY A 222 9.23 28.90 -38.67
N ARG A 223 8.08 28.21 -38.81
CA ARG A 223 7.22 28.34 -40.00
C ARG A 223 6.65 29.75 -40.14
N ASP A 224 6.16 30.34 -39.05
CA ASP A 224 5.60 31.70 -39.06
C ASP A 224 6.66 32.74 -39.43
N ALA A 225 7.89 32.59 -38.91
CA ALA A 225 9.02 33.44 -39.26
C ALA A 225 9.40 33.28 -40.73
N GLN A 226 9.44 32.04 -41.25
CA GLN A 226 9.69 31.77 -42.66
C GLN A 226 8.63 32.41 -43.58
N GLU A 227 7.36 32.32 -43.21
CA GLU A 227 6.27 32.95 -43.97
C GLU A 227 6.46 34.47 -44.03
N LYS A 228 6.76 35.12 -42.90
CA LYS A 228 7.05 36.57 -42.87
C LYS A 228 8.24 36.94 -43.76
N VAL A 229 9.30 36.12 -43.78
CA VAL A 229 10.44 36.32 -44.68
C VAL A 229 10.01 36.24 -46.14
N CYS A 230 9.20 35.24 -46.53
CA CYS A 230 8.68 35.13 -47.89
C CYS A 230 7.79 36.31 -48.30
N GLN A 231 6.94 36.79 -47.38
CA GLN A 231 6.11 37.98 -47.58
C GLN A 231 6.96 39.24 -47.79
N LEU A 232 7.92 39.51 -46.91
CA LEU A 232 8.85 40.64 -47.03
C LEU A 232 9.68 40.56 -48.32
N GLN A 233 10.14 39.36 -48.69
CA GLN A 233 10.90 39.18 -49.92
C GLN A 233 10.06 39.51 -51.17
N THR A 234 8.78 39.15 -51.16
CA THR A 234 7.84 39.49 -52.24
C THR A 234 7.62 41.00 -52.30
N HIS A 235 7.38 41.64 -51.16
CA HIS A 235 7.20 43.08 -51.06
C HIS A 235 8.43 43.87 -51.54
N CYS A 236 9.65 43.46 -51.14
CA CYS A 236 10.89 44.07 -51.63
C CYS A 236 11.05 43.95 -53.15
N LYS A 237 10.63 42.82 -53.75
CA LYS A 237 10.67 42.65 -55.21
C LYS A 237 9.67 43.59 -55.91
N GLU A 238 8.48 43.77 -55.35
CA GLU A 238 7.47 44.68 -55.88
C GLU A 238 7.94 46.13 -55.82
N LEU A 239 8.42 46.58 -54.66
CA LEU A 239 8.98 47.92 -54.47
C LEU A 239 10.17 48.18 -55.41
N LYS A 240 11.03 47.18 -55.62
CA LYS A 240 12.14 47.29 -56.57
C LYS A 240 11.64 47.52 -58.00
N LYS A 241 10.62 46.76 -58.45
CA LYS A 241 10.01 46.95 -59.77
C LYS A 241 9.36 48.32 -59.93
N GLU A 242 8.65 48.78 -58.90
CA GLU A 242 8.04 50.12 -58.90
C GLU A 242 9.11 51.21 -58.99
N ASN A 243 10.19 51.09 -58.23
CA ASN A 243 11.31 52.03 -58.27
C ASN A 243 11.97 52.07 -59.66
N GLU A 244 12.25 50.91 -60.27
CA GLU A 244 12.77 50.81 -61.64
C GLU A 244 11.82 51.46 -62.67
N ALA A 245 10.50 51.28 -62.53
CA ALA A 245 9.50 51.89 -63.40
C ALA A 245 9.47 53.42 -63.23
N LEU A 246 9.50 53.93 -62.00
CA LEU A 246 9.55 55.36 -61.71
C LEU A 246 10.82 56.02 -62.25
N VAL A 247 11.99 55.37 -62.11
CA VAL A 247 13.25 55.85 -62.68
C VAL A 247 13.16 55.96 -64.20
N THR A 248 12.56 54.98 -64.86
CA THR A 248 12.37 54.99 -66.33
C THR A 248 11.44 56.13 -66.76
N GLN A 249 10.35 56.38 -66.00
CA GLN A 249 9.44 57.50 -66.26
C GLN A 249 10.15 58.86 -66.10
N LEU A 250 10.98 59.01 -65.07
CA LEU A 250 11.76 60.24 -64.87
C LEU A 250 12.71 60.49 -66.04
N TRP A 251 13.45 59.48 -66.50
CA TRP A 251 14.31 59.59 -67.68
C TRP A 251 13.55 60.04 -68.92
N ALA A 252 12.38 59.44 -69.18
CA ALA A 252 11.56 59.81 -70.34
C ALA A 252 11.00 61.25 -70.30
N VAL A 253 10.87 61.84 -69.11
CA VAL A 253 10.51 63.26 -68.95
C VAL A 253 11.71 64.17 -69.16
N PHE A 254 12.91 63.75 -68.75
CA PHE A 254 14.15 64.51 -68.93
C PHE A 254 14.64 64.57 -70.40
N GLU A 255 14.26 63.60 -71.23
CA GLU A 255 14.70 63.48 -72.63
C GLU A 255 13.78 64.17 -73.65
N LYS A 256 12.67 64.79 -73.18
CA LYS A 256 11.74 65.59 -73.99
C LYS A 256 12.02 67.07 -73.85
#